data_AF-A0A955A9C4-F1
#
_entry.id   AF-A0A955A9C4-F1
#
_cell.length_a   1.000
_cell.length_b   1.000
_cell.length_c   1.000
_cell.angle_alpha   90.00
_cell.angle_beta   90.00
_cell.angle_gamma   90.00
#
_symmetry.space_group_name_H-M   'P 1'
#
loop_
_entity.id
_entity.type
_entity.pdbx_description
1 polymer ?
#
loop_
_entity_poly.entity_id
_entity_poly.type
_entity_poly.pdbx_seq_one_letter_code
_entity_poly.pdbx_strand_id
1 'polypeptide(L)' 'MLAKTTVAVLGATGSIGRATLDVLESLGGPWRAVGLSA' A
#
# COMPACT_ATOMS: atom_id res chain seq x y z
N MET A 1 -12.14 -2.92 -17.17
CA MET A 1 -11.33 -2.19 -16.16
C MET A 1 -11.31 -3.07 -14.92
N LEU A 2 -10.14 -3.59 -14.50
CA LEU A 2 -10.05 -4.36 -13.23
C LEU A 2 -10.42 -3.42 -12.07
N ALA A 3 -11.24 -3.91 -11.12
CA ALA A 3 -11.59 -3.13 -9.94
C ALA A 3 -10.33 -2.77 -9.15
N LYS A 4 -10.18 -1.51 -8.74
CA LYS A 4 -9.04 -1.07 -7.92
C LYS A 4 -9.19 -1.62 -6.49
N THR A 5 -8.14 -2.25 -5.98
CA THR A 5 -8.08 -2.74 -4.59
C THR A 5 -7.43 -1.67 -3.73
N THR A 6 -8.18 -1.18 -2.75
CA THR A 6 -7.69 -0.15 -1.83
C THR A 6 -7.12 -0.78 -0.57
N VAL A 7 -5.97 -0.27 -0.12
CA VAL A 7 -5.22 -0.82 1.01
C VAL A 7 -4.96 0.30 2.04
N ALA A 8 -5.09 -0.02 3.33
CA ALA A 8 -4.65 0.84 4.42
C ALA A 8 -3.41 0.23 5.08
N VAL A 9 -2.36 1.03 5.30
CA VAL A 9 -1.12 0.60 5.94
C VAL A 9 -0.99 1.30 7.30
N LEU A 10 -1.23 0.55 8.37
CA LEU A 10 -1.10 1.03 9.74
C LEU A 10 0.32 0.77 10.25
N GLY A 11 0.99 1.79 10.75
CA GLY A 11 2.43 1.72 11.07
C GLY A 11 3.31 1.82 9.83
N ALA A 12 2.94 2.70 8.89
CA ALA A 12 3.59 2.89 7.59
C ALA A 12 5.06 3.29 7.70
N THR A 13 5.49 3.83 8.85
CA THR A 13 6.88 4.23 9.11
C THR A 13 7.78 3.05 9.55
N GLY A 14 7.16 1.99 10.07
CA GLY A 14 7.84 0.77 10.48
C GLY A 14 8.49 0.02 9.32
N SER A 15 9.34 -0.95 9.62
CA SER A 15 9.99 -1.79 8.61
C SER A 15 8.98 -2.48 7.69
N ILE A 16 7.91 -3.03 8.27
CA ILE A 16 6.84 -3.70 7.53
C ILE A 16 6.03 -2.70 6.71
N GLY A 17 5.69 -1.54 7.29
CA GLY A 17 4.94 -0.49 6.60
C GLY A 17 5.65 -0.01 5.34
N ARG A 18 6.94 0.31 5.44
CA ARG A 18 7.76 0.74 4.30
C ARG A 18 7.87 -0.35 3.23
N ALA A 19 8.22 -1.59 3.63
CA ALA A 19 8.31 -2.70 2.68
C ALA A 19 6.97 -2.99 1.98
N THR A 20 5.84 -2.82 2.69
CA THR A 20 4.51 -2.96 2.10
C THR A 20 4.25 -1.92 1.03
N LEU A 21 4.63 -0.65 1.27
CA LEU A 21 4.50 0.41 0.28
C LEU A 21 5.36 0.16 -0.96
N ASP A 22 6.61 -0.28 -0.78
CA ASP A 22 7.51 -0.63 -1.88
C ASP A 22 6.91 -1.75 -2.77
N VAL A 23 6.28 -2.75 -2.16
CA VAL A 23 5.61 -3.85 -2.88
C VAL A 23 4.37 -3.36 -3.63
N LEU A 24 3.52 -2.54 -2.99
CA LEU A 24 2.32 -1.99 -3.62
C LEU A 24 2.69 -1.12 -4.83
N GLU A 25 3.75 -0.33 -4.73
CA GLU A 25 4.27 0.48 -5.83
C GLU A 25 4.79 -0.40 -6.98
N SER A 26 5.61 -1.40 -6.66
CA SER A 26 6.17 -2.34 -7.64
C SER A 26 5.11 -3.12 -8.43
N LEU A 27 4.05 -3.58 -7.75
CA LEU A 27 2.94 -4.29 -8.39
C LEU A 27 2.07 -3.37 -9.25
N GLY A 28 1.99 -2.08 -8.93
CA GLY A 28 1.12 -1.12 -9.61
C GLY A 28 -0.36 -1.46 -9.48
N GLY A 29 -1.15 -1.18 -10.53
CA GLY A 29 -2.58 -1.51 -10.54
C GLY A 29 -2.83 -3.01 -10.40
N PRO A 30 -3.87 -3.45 -9.65
CA PRO A 30 -5.00 -2.66 -9.14
C PRO A 30 -4.77 -2.04 -7.76
N TRP A 31 -3.58 -2.16 -7.17
CA TRP A 31 -3.33 -1.81 -5.79
C TRP A 31 -3.18 -0.30 -5.59
N ARG A 32 -3.85 0.23 -4.57
CA ARG A 32 -3.74 1.65 -4.19
C ARG A 32 -3.76 1.79 -2.67
N ALA A 33 -2.69 2.30 -2.09
CA ALA A 33 -2.71 2.74 -0.69
C ALA A 33 -3.61 3.98 -0.57
N VAL A 34 -4.61 3.94 0.31
CA VAL A 34 -5.58 5.03 0.51
C VAL A 34 -5.62 5.55 1.95
N GLY A 35 -5.00 4.83 2.88
CA GLY A 35 -4.90 5.24 4.29
C GLY A 35 -3.54 4.84 4.85
N LEU A 36 -2.91 5.77 5.57
CA LEU A 36 -1.61 5.58 6.21
C LEU A 36 -1.72 6.05 7.66
N SER A 37 -1.11 5.32 8.59
CA SER A 37 -0.82 5.82 9.94
C SER A 37 0.68 5.72 10.20
N ALA A 38 1.21 6.60 11.06
CA ALA A 38 2.62 6.54 11.46
C ALA A 38 2.88 5.34 12.37
#